data_AF-A0A2N0HKZ9-F1
#
_entry.id   AF-A0A2N0HKZ9-F1
#
_cell.length_a   1.000
_cell.length_b   1.000
_cell.length_c   1.000
_cell.angle_alpha   90.00
_cell.angle_beta   90.00
_cell.angle_gamma   90.00
#
_symmetry.space_group_name_H-M   'P 1'
#
loop_
_entity.id
_entity.type
_entity.pdbx_description
1 polymer ?
#
loop_
_entity_poly.entity_id
_entity_poly.type
_entity_poly.pdbx_seq_one_letter_code
_entity_poly.pdbx_strand_id
1 'polypeptide(L)'
;MLEAIPLIDRLMTCAKAWAEANDRSLSRLATIVVNDGKFFVRCEEGTANPTAATLERFARFLGEPANWPEGAVPDAVASFVHVVGVSPADGAATTGQADGMSGQVVA
;
A
#
# COMPACT_ATOMS: atom_id res chain seq x y z
N MET A 1 16.19 1.50 -26.77
CA MET A 1 15.86 2.53 -25.76
C MET A 1 15.03 1.85 -24.71
N LEU A 2 15.48 1.79 -23.45
CA LEU A 2 14.61 1.36 -22.35
C LEU A 2 13.69 2.55 -22.05
N GLU A 3 12.44 2.49 -22.51
CA GLU A 3 11.43 3.46 -22.12
C GLU A 3 11.23 3.35 -20.61
N ALA A 4 11.47 4.45 -19.89
CA ALA A 4 11.26 4.49 -18.45
C ALA A 4 9.76 4.33 -18.19
N ILE A 5 9.37 3.21 -17.55
CA ILE A 5 7.98 2.98 -17.13
C ILE A 5 7.52 4.18 -16.27
N PRO A 6 6.44 4.89 -16.66
CA PRO A 6 5.87 5.99 -15.90
C PRO A 6 5.58 5.59 -14.45
N LEU A 7 5.75 6.53 -13.52
CA LEU A 7 5.50 6.27 -12.09
C LEU A 7 4.06 5.83 -11.80
N ILE A 8 3.10 6.33 -12.57
CA ILE A 8 1.69 5.95 -12.48
C ILE A 8 1.52 4.47 -12.85
N ASP A 9 2.20 3.99 -13.90
CA ASP A 9 2.11 2.58 -14.32
C ASP A 9 2.76 1.64 -13.30
N ARG A 10 3.85 2.07 -12.68
CA ARG A 10 4.47 1.35 -11.55
C ARG A 10 3.50 1.26 -10.36
N LEU A 11 2.86 2.37 -10.01
CA LEU A 11 1.86 2.42 -8.95
C LEU A 11 0.67 1.52 -9.28
N MET A 12 0.16 1.56 -10.52
CA MET A 12 -0.95 0.71 -10.98
C MET A 12 -0.60 -0.78 -10.86
N THR A 13 0.64 -1.15 -11.21
CA THR A 13 1.13 -2.53 -11.06
C THR A 13 1.14 -2.97 -9.60
N CYS A 14 1.70 -2.13 -8.71
CA CYS A 14 1.74 -2.41 -7.28
C CYS A 14 0.33 -2.49 -6.65
N ALA A 15 -0.57 -1.60 -7.07
CA ALA A 15 -1.93 -1.56 -6.59
C ALA A 15 -2.74 -2.79 -7.00
N LYS A 16 -2.55 -3.28 -8.24
CA LYS A 16 -3.17 -4.52 -8.72
C LYS A 16 -2.66 -5.74 -7.95
N ALA A 17 -1.34 -5.82 -7.70
CA ALA A 17 -0.77 -6.90 -6.88
C ALA A 17 -1.35 -6.92 -5.46
N TRP A 18 -1.51 -5.74 -4.84
CA TRP A 18 -2.12 -5.63 -3.52
C TRP A 18 -3.60 -6.05 -3.53
N ALA A 19 -4.36 -5.62 -4.54
CA ALA A 19 -5.76 -5.94 -4.71
C ALA A 19 -6.00 -7.44 -4.87
N GLU A 20 -5.18 -8.09 -5.70
CA GLU A 20 -5.19 -9.54 -5.89
C GLU A 20 -4.83 -10.29 -4.60
N ALA A 21 -3.74 -9.90 -3.94
CA ALA A 21 -3.29 -10.57 -2.71
C ALA A 21 -4.31 -10.46 -1.57
N ASN A 22 -5.04 -9.34 -1.48
CA ASN A 22 -5.98 -9.09 -0.38
C ASN A 22 -7.44 -9.44 -0.73
N ASP A 23 -7.74 -9.87 -1.95
CA ASP A 23 -9.11 -10.01 -2.47
C ASP A 23 -9.94 -8.72 -2.26
N ARG A 24 -9.35 -7.58 -2.65
CA ARG A 24 -9.95 -6.23 -2.49
C ARG A 24 -9.92 -5.45 -3.78
N SER A 25 -10.82 -4.46 -3.88
CA SER A 25 -10.85 -3.55 -5.03
C SER A 25 -9.77 -2.47 -4.95
N LEU A 26 -9.34 -1.98 -6.12
CA LEU A 26 -8.48 -0.79 -6.23
C LEU A 26 -9.13 0.45 -5.57
N SER A 27 -10.44 0.60 -5.71
CA SER A 27 -11.17 1.67 -5.01
C SER A 27 -11.03 1.58 -3.50
N ARG A 28 -11.02 0.37 -2.92
CA ARG A 28 -10.80 0.21 -1.49
C ARG A 28 -9.40 0.64 -1.09
N LEU A 29 -8.38 0.24 -1.83
CA LEU A 29 -6.99 0.68 -1.61
C LEU A 29 -6.89 2.21 -1.65
N ALA A 30 -7.43 2.85 -2.69
CA ALA A 30 -7.34 4.29 -2.83
C ALA A 30 -8.09 5.04 -1.72
N THR A 31 -9.24 4.51 -1.28
CA THR A 31 -9.94 5.05 -0.11
C THR A 31 -9.11 4.92 1.17
N ILE A 32 -8.39 3.80 1.37
CA ILE A 32 -7.54 3.61 2.56
C ILE A 32 -6.38 4.62 2.57
N VAL A 33 -5.70 4.79 1.43
CA VAL A 33 -4.44 5.54 1.39
C VAL A 33 -4.65 7.05 1.23
N VAL A 34 -5.63 7.45 0.41
CA VAL A 34 -5.83 8.86 0.03
C VAL A 34 -7.28 9.32 0.15
N ASN A 35 -8.18 8.50 0.68
CA ASN A 35 -9.60 8.79 0.80
C ASN A 35 -10.27 9.16 -0.54
N ASP A 36 -9.82 8.53 -1.63
CA ASP A 36 -10.33 8.80 -2.99
C ASP A 36 -10.52 7.51 -3.78
N GLY A 37 -11.69 6.88 -3.63
CA GLY A 37 -11.99 5.60 -4.30
C GLY A 37 -12.02 5.65 -5.83
N LYS A 38 -12.00 6.84 -6.44
CA LYS A 38 -11.97 7.02 -7.91
C LYS A 38 -10.56 7.29 -8.44
N PHE A 39 -9.55 7.34 -7.57
CA PHE A 39 -8.18 7.65 -7.95
C PHE A 39 -7.65 6.76 -9.08
N PHE A 40 -7.79 5.43 -8.96
CA PHE A 40 -7.28 4.50 -9.96
C PHE A 40 -8.08 4.51 -11.27
N VAL A 41 -9.39 4.81 -11.22
CA VAL A 41 -10.19 5.03 -12.44
C VAL A 41 -9.62 6.19 -13.25
N ARG A 42 -9.29 7.32 -12.58
CA ARG A 42 -8.65 8.46 -13.24
C ARG A 42 -7.25 8.14 -13.75
N CYS A 43 -6.53 7.21 -13.12
CA CYS A 43 -5.24 6.74 -13.63
C CYS A 43 -5.43 5.95 -14.93
N GLU A 44 -6.43 5.07 -15.00
CA GLU A 44 -6.77 4.31 -16.21
C GLU A 44 -7.26 5.20 -17.35
N GLU A 45 -8.01 6.26 -17.02
CA GLU A 45 -8.47 7.26 -17.98
C GLU A 45 -7.37 8.25 -18.42
N GLY A 46 -6.19 8.21 -17.80
CA GLY A 46 -5.09 9.14 -18.07
C GLY A 46 -5.34 10.57 -17.58
N THR A 47 -6.34 10.78 -16.71
CA THR A 47 -6.72 12.10 -16.17
C THR A 47 -6.15 12.35 -14.77
N ALA A 48 -5.59 11.33 -14.13
CA ALA A 48 -4.96 11.48 -12.81
C ALA A 48 -3.64 12.23 -12.91
N ASN A 49 -3.46 13.19 -11.99
CA ASN A 49 -2.19 13.88 -11.78
C ASN A 49 -1.81 13.78 -10.30
N PRO A 50 -1.26 12.63 -9.84
CA PRO A 50 -0.89 12.44 -8.45
C PRO A 50 0.26 13.36 -8.05
N THR A 51 0.13 13.99 -6.89
CA THR A 51 1.23 14.73 -6.27
C THR A 51 2.31 13.77 -5.77
N ALA A 52 3.53 14.25 -5.56
CA ALA A 52 4.58 13.47 -4.90
C ALA A 52 4.12 12.93 -3.53
N ALA A 53 3.42 13.75 -2.74
CA ALA A 53 2.84 13.33 -1.47
C ALA A 53 1.83 12.18 -1.60
N THR A 54 1.04 12.16 -2.69
CA THR A 54 0.14 11.04 -3.00
C THR A 54 0.94 9.76 -3.26
N LEU A 55 1.98 9.84 -4.10
CA LEU A 55 2.83 8.70 -4.42
C LEU A 55 3.56 8.16 -3.19
N GLU A 56 4.06 9.05 -2.32
CA GLU A 56 4.69 8.68 -1.05
C GLU A 56 3.75 7.94 -0.12
N ARG A 57 2.48 8.37 0.00
CA ARG A 57 1.49 7.67 0.83
C ARG A 57 1.25 6.25 0.32
N PHE A 58 1.13 6.08 -0.99
CA PHE A 58 1.01 4.75 -1.59
C PHE A 58 2.27 3.91 -1.37
N ALA A 59 3.46 4.49 -1.56
CA ALA A 59 4.72 3.79 -1.33
C ALA A 59 4.86 3.33 0.13
N ARG A 60 4.55 4.19 1.10
CA ARG A 60 4.57 3.81 2.53
C ARG A 60 3.57 2.70 2.84
N PHE A 61 2.34 2.82 2.35
CA PHE A 61 1.32 1.81 2.60
C PHE A 61 1.67 0.46 1.96
N LEU A 62 2.04 0.46 0.69
CA LEU A 62 2.36 -0.77 -0.04
C LEU A 62 3.69 -1.38 0.43
N GLY A 63 4.64 -0.57 0.87
CA GLY A 63 5.93 -1.01 1.39
C GLY A 63 5.87 -1.61 2.80
N GLU A 64 4.74 -1.52 3.49
CA GLU A 64 4.55 -2.05 4.84
C GLU A 64 4.14 -3.54 4.78
N PRO A 65 4.97 -4.47 5.29
CA PRO A 65 4.66 -5.90 5.35
C PRO A 65 3.29 -6.23 5.94
N ALA A 66 2.85 -5.49 6.97
CA ALA A 66 1.57 -5.72 7.62
C ALA A 66 0.34 -5.52 6.71
N ASN A 67 0.50 -4.86 5.56
CA ASN A 67 -0.57 -4.66 4.57
C ASN A 67 -0.65 -5.80 3.54
N TRP A 68 0.18 -6.84 3.67
CA TRP A 68 0.19 -8.02 2.82
C TRP A 68 -0.20 -9.27 3.61
N PRO A 69 -0.99 -10.20 3.03
CA PRO A 69 -1.49 -11.39 3.74
C PRO A 69 -0.39 -12.30 4.27
N GLU A 70 0.73 -12.41 3.55
CA GLU A 70 1.88 -13.25 3.94
C GLU A 70 2.99 -12.46 4.65
N GLY A 71 2.80 -11.16 4.88
CA GLY A 71 3.86 -10.29 5.41
C GLY A 71 5.04 -10.09 4.43
N ALA A 72 4.88 -10.48 3.17
CA ALA A 72 5.90 -10.37 2.14
C ALA A 72 5.55 -9.26 1.15
N VAL A 73 6.45 -8.30 0.97
CA VAL A 73 6.30 -7.20 0.01
C VAL A 73 6.87 -7.64 -1.34
N PRO A 74 6.11 -7.58 -2.45
CA PRO A 74 6.61 -7.95 -3.77
C PRO A 74 7.76 -7.06 -4.27
N ASP A 75 8.67 -7.61 -5.08
CA ASP A 75 9.82 -6.86 -5.65
C ASP A 75 9.40 -5.60 -6.44
N ALA A 76 8.28 -5.67 -7.15
CA ALA A 76 7.73 -4.53 -7.87
C ALA A 76 7.42 -3.35 -6.93
N VAL A 77 6.95 -3.66 -5.73
CA VAL A 77 6.63 -2.69 -4.68
C VAL A 77 7.90 -2.16 -4.05
N ALA A 78 8.88 -3.01 -3.76
CA ALA A 78 10.19 -2.58 -3.26
C ALA A 78 10.88 -1.62 -4.27
N SER A 79 10.81 -1.93 -5.57
CA SER A 79 11.29 -1.04 -6.62
C SER A 79 10.55 0.29 -6.66
N PHE A 80 9.21 0.26 -6.52
CA PHE A 80 8.40 1.48 -6.47
C PHE A 80 8.75 2.35 -5.26
N VAL A 81 8.86 1.76 -4.06
CA VAL A 81 9.26 2.45 -2.82
C VAL A 81 10.62 3.13 -2.99
N HIS A 82 11.59 2.40 -3.56
CA HIS A 82 12.92 2.94 -3.82
C HIS A 82 12.90 4.13 -4.80
N VAL A 83 12.14 4.02 -5.89
CA VAL A 83 12.02 5.09 -6.89
C VAL A 83 11.31 6.33 -6.32
N VAL A 84 10.31 6.15 -5.46
CA VAL A 84 9.62 7.26 -4.79
C VAL A 84 10.48 7.88 -3.67
N GLY A 85 11.57 7.21 -3.26
CA GLY A 85 12.50 7.71 -2.24
C GLY A 85 11.95 7.61 -0.81
N VAL A 86 11.03 6.67 -0.58
CA VAL A 86 10.50 6.41 0.76
C VAL A 86 11.41 5.40 1.46
N SER A 87 12.04 5.80 2.55
CA SER A 87 12.64 4.85 3.48
C SER A 87 11.53 4.11 4.23
N PRO A 88 11.64 2.78 4.45
CA PRO A 88 10.75 2.11 5.39
C PRO A 88 10.85 2.85 6.71
N ALA A 89 9.71 3.26 7.27
CA ALA A 89 9.71 3.87 8.59
C ALA A 89 10.25 2.80 9.57
N ASP A 90 11.28 3.14 10.35
CA ASP A 90 11.76 2.36 11.52
C ASP A 90 10.68 2.33 12.61
N GLY A 91 9.52 1.74 12.29
CA GLY A 91 8.27 1.92 12.98
C GLY A 91 7.42 0.65 13.08
N ALA A 92 7.99 -0.53 12.80
CA ALA A 92 7.50 -1.79 13.37
C ALA A 92 7.85 -1.85 14.86
N ALA A 93 7.38 -0.88 15.63
CA ALA A 93 7.48 -0.85 17.09
C ALA A 93 6.08 -0.60 17.66
N THR A 94 5.47 -1.70 18.09
CA THR A 94 4.43 -1.79 19.12
C THR A 94 3.11 -1.04 18.87
N THR A 95 2.15 -1.73 18.27
CA THR A 95 0.80 -1.74 18.86
C THR A 95 0.62 -3.10 19.49
N GLY A 96 1.02 -3.22 20.76
CA GLY A 96 0.64 -4.35 21.58
C GLY A 96 -0.88 -4.36 21.68
N GLN A 97 -1.54 -5.27 20.96
CA GLN A 97 -2.83 -5.80 21.40
C GLN A 97 -2.54 -6.82 22.50
N ALA A 98 -2.25 -6.30 23.69
CA ALA A 98 -2.33 -7.05 24.92
C ALA A 98 -3.69 -6.73 25.56
N ASP A 99 -4.74 -7.39 25.08
CA ASP A 99 -5.97 -7.58 25.86
C ASP A 99 -6.47 -9.00 25.56
N GLY A 100 -5.78 -9.95 26.17
CA GLY A 100 -5.98 -11.38 25.92
C GLY A 100 -5.37 -12.26 27.01
N MET A 101 -5.58 -11.94 28.28
CA MET A 101 -5.45 -12.83 29.44
C MET A 101 -6.21 -12.18 30.59
N SER A 102 -6.96 -12.81 31.49
CA SER A 102 -7.41 -14.18 31.74
C SER A 102 -8.33 -14.04 32.96
N GLY A 103 -9.39 -14.84 33.11
CA GLY A 103 -10.09 -14.88 34.40
C GLY A 103 -11.49 -15.43 34.44
N GLN A 104 -11.69 -16.66 33.96
CA GLN A 104 -12.76 -17.50 34.50
C GLN A 104 -12.40 -17.83 35.95
N VAL A 105 -13.20 -17.36 36.92
CA VAL A 105 -13.36 -18.03 38.21
C VAL A 105 -14.81 -17.93 38.68
N VAL A 106 -15.27 -19.08 39.14
CA VAL A 106 -16.60 -19.45 39.59
C VAL A 106 -16.81 -19.00 41.04
N ALA A 107 -18.00 -18.49 41.37
CA ALA A 107 -18.67 -18.69 42.66
C ALA A 107 -20.15 -18.33 42.51
#